data_AF-A0A560RH76-F1
#
_entry.id   AF-A0A560RH76-F1
#
_cell.length_a   1.000
_cell.length_b   1.000
_cell.length_c   1.000
_cell.angle_alpha   90.00
_cell.angle_beta   90.00
_cell.angle_gamma   90.00
#
_symmetry.space_group_name_H-M   'P 1'
#
loop_
_entity.id
_entity.type
_entity.pdbx_description
1 polymer ?
#
loop_
_entity_poly.entity_id
_entity_poly.type
_entity_poly.pdbx_seq_one_letter_code
_entity_poly.pdbx_strand_id
1 'polypeptide(L)' 'MSQLPENVYMVVCLNPGSAEGGSPTNCIYTEVKSSTLYPAESGMTEQQLDDLIGAVMYLVVMIIIFGLLKKAIEQ' A
#
# COMPACT_ATOMS: atom_id res chain seq x y z
N MET A 1 -20.28 10.89 -17.99
CA MET A 1 -19.30 10.45 -16.98
C MET A 1 -17.94 10.46 -17.66
N SER A 2 -17.02 11.32 -17.23
CA SER A 2 -15.69 11.40 -17.83
C SER A 2 -14.89 10.17 -17.41
N GLN A 3 -14.53 9.31 -18.37
CA GLN A 3 -13.64 8.17 -18.10
C GLN A 3 -12.28 8.71 -17.66
N LEU A 4 -11.80 8.26 -16.50
CA LEU A 4 -10.43 8.50 -16.08
C LEU A 4 -9.48 7.81 -17.08
N PRO A 5 -8.33 8.43 -17.43
CA PRO A 5 -7.35 7.81 -18.30
C PRO A 5 -6.82 6.52 -17.66
N GLU A 6 -6.68 5.46 -18.46
CA GLU A 6 -6.27 4.11 -18.02
C GLU A 6 -4.91 4.11 -17.32
N ASN A 7 -4.01 4.98 -17.79
CA ASN A 7 -2.70 5.20 -17.19
C ASN A 7 -2.55 6.67 -16.79
N VAL A 8 -1.94 6.90 -15.64
CA VAL A 8 -1.57 8.23 -15.14
C VAL A 8 -0.07 8.24 -14.85
N TYR A 9 0.57 9.38 -15.09
CA TYR A 9 1.99 9.55 -14.79
C TYR A 9 2.13 10.02 -13.34
N MET A 10 2.78 9.22 -12.51
CA MET A 10 3.17 9.62 -11.17
C MET A 10 4.57 10.22 -11.21
N VAL A 11 4.75 11.35 -10.53
CA VAL A 11 6.05 11.99 -10.36
C VAL A 11 6.52 11.74 -8.94
N VAL A 12 7.60 10.99 -8.79
CA VAL A 12 8.24 10.73 -7.49
C VAL A 12 9.55 11.50 -7.45
N CYS A 13 9.65 12.48 -6.55
CA CYS A 13 10.85 13.28 -6.38
C CYS A 13 11.63 12.81 -5.15
N LEU A 14 12.91 12.47 -5.33
CA LEU A 14 13.80 12.09 -4.22
C LEU A 14 14.01 13.26 -3.25
N ASN A 15 14.03 14.48 -3.79
CA ASN A 15 14.03 15.71 -3.02
C ASN A 15 12.70 16.43 -3.24
N PRO A 16 11.66 16.11 -2.46
CA PRO A 16 10.42 16.88 -2.52
C PRO A 16 10.75 18.32 -2.12
N GLY A 17 10.25 19.27 -2.90
CA GLY A 17 10.38 20.69 -2.59
C GLY A 17 9.92 20.95 -1.16
N SER A 18 10.68 21.73 -0.39
CA SER A 18 10.25 22.10 0.96
C SER A 18 8.98 22.96 0.89
N ALA A 19 8.16 22.90 1.95
CA ALA A 19 6.96 23.73 2.08
C ALA A 19 7.24 25.25 2.00
N GLU A 20 8.50 25.64 2.10
CA GLU A 20 8.99 27.02 2.01
C GLU A 20 9.31 27.46 0.57
N GLY A 21 8.96 26.68 -0.45
CA GLY A 21 9.06 27.08 -1.85
C GLY A 21 10.28 26.55 -2.60
N GLY A 22 10.88 25.45 -2.15
CA GLY A 22 11.91 24.75 -2.92
C GLY A 22 11.30 24.05 -4.15
N SER A 23 11.93 24.16 -5.32
CA SER A 23 11.55 23.33 -6.47
C SER A 23 11.97 21.88 -6.22
N PRO A 24 11.08 20.90 -6.45
CA PRO A 24 11.46 19.50 -6.33
C PRO A 24 12.55 19.17 -7.36
N THR A 25 13.56 18.44 -6.94
CA THR A 25 14.67 18.01 -7.80
C THR A 25 14.79 16.49 -7.76
N ASN A 26 15.45 15.91 -8.77
CA ASN A 26 15.62 14.47 -8.90
C ASN A 26 14.28 13.72 -8.91
N CYS A 27 13.40 14.11 -9.83
CA CYS A 27 12.10 13.49 -10.03
C CYS A 27 12.15 12.42 -11.11
N ILE A 28 11.49 11.30 -10.83
CA ILE A 28 11.28 10.19 -11.74
C ILE A 28 9.81 10.19 -12.14
N TYR A 29 9.56 10.19 -13.43
CA TYR A 29 8.24 10.00 -14.00
C TYR A 29 8.04 8.50 -14.22
N THR A 30 7.03 7.93 -13.58
CA THR A 30 6.65 6.53 -13.80
C THR A 30 5.20 6.48 -14.24
N GLU A 31 4.94 5.70 -15.28
CA GLU A 31 3.58 5.37 -15.69
C GLU A 31 3.02 4.36 -14.69
N VAL A 32 1.84 4.66 -14.16
CA VAL A 32 1.10 3.76 -13.26
C VAL A 32 -0.34 3.66 -13.73
N LYS A 33 -0.94 2.48 -13.55
CA LYS A 33 -2.36 2.30 -13.87
C LYS A 33 -3.21 3.12 -12.90
N SER A 34 -4.22 3.81 -13.42
CA SER A 34 -5.12 4.62 -12.59
C SER A 34 -5.83 3.79 -11.51
N SER A 35 -6.10 2.51 -11.79
CA SER A 35 -6.65 1.55 -10.82
C SER A 35 -5.76 1.28 -9.61
N THR A 36 -4.44 1.55 -9.68
CA THR A 36 -3.53 1.41 -8.52
C THR A 36 -3.62 2.62 -7.58
N LEU A 37 -3.91 3.81 -8.12
CA LEU A 37 -3.98 5.07 -7.38
C LEU A 37 -5.38 5.35 -6.82
N TYR A 38 -6.39 4.90 -7.54
CA TYR A 38 -7.78 4.96 -7.13
C TYR A 38 -8.30 3.53 -6.93
N PRO A 39 -7.94 2.86 -5.82
CA PRO A 39 -8.40 1.51 -5.52
C PRO A 39 -9.93 1.44 -5.34
N ALA A 40 -10.60 2.57 -5.10
CA ALA A 40 -12.05 2.67 -5.17
C ALA A 40 -12.61 2.34 -6.57
N GLU A 41 -11.82 2.53 -7.64
CA GLU A 41 -12.15 2.08 -9.00
C GLU A 41 -11.55 0.70 -9.33
N SER A 42 -10.68 0.13 -8.48
CA SER A 42 -10.06 -1.18 -8.70
C SER A 42 -10.97 -2.37 -8.34
N GLY A 43 -12.25 -2.12 -8.07
CA GLY A 43 -13.27 -3.16 -7.93
C GLY A 43 -13.11 -4.05 -6.70
N MET A 44 -12.29 -3.65 -5.71
CA MET A 44 -12.19 -4.38 -4.44
C MET A 44 -13.30 -3.88 -3.53
N THR A 45 -14.27 -4.75 -3.22
CA THR A 45 -15.36 -4.39 -2.32
C THR A 45 -14.82 -4.25 -0.89
N GLU A 46 -15.46 -3.42 -0.05
CA GLU A 46 -15.09 -3.30 1.37
C GLU A 46 -14.99 -4.67 2.07
N GLN A 47 -15.84 -5.62 1.66
CA GLN A 47 -15.82 -7.00 2.11
C GLN A 47 -14.48 -7.71 1.83
N GLN A 48 -13.93 -7.55 0.63
CA GLN A 48 -12.66 -8.17 0.24
C GLN A 48 -11.47 -7.55 0.98
N LEU A 49 -11.58 -6.26 1.32
CA LEU A 49 -10.59 -5.58 2.14
C LEU A 49 -10.63 -6.10 3.58
N ASP A 50 -11.81 -6.25 4.17
CA ASP A 50 -11.99 -6.82 5.51
C ASP A 50 -11.51 -8.27 5.56
N ASP A 51 -11.80 -9.08 4.54
CA ASP A 51 -11.31 -10.47 4.46
C ASP A 51 -9.78 -10.52 4.37
N LEU A 52 -9.16 -9.62 3.61
CA LEU A 52 -7.71 -9.54 3.50
C LEU A 52 -7.06 -9.13 4.83
N ILE A 53 -7.62 -8.11 5.50
CA ILE A 53 -7.14 -7.65 6.81
C ILE A 53 -7.31 -8.77 7.85
N GLY A 54 -8.47 -9.44 7.86
CA GLY A 54 -8.75 -10.57 8.74
C GLY A 54 -7.75 -11.71 8.54
N ALA A 55 -7.44 -12.07 7.29
CA ALA A 55 -6.46 -13.10 6.97
C ALA A 55 -5.05 -12.75 7.46
N VAL A 56 -4.61 -11.49 7.27
CA VAL A 56 -3.30 -11.03 7.73
C VAL A 56 -3.22 -11.05 9.26
N MET A 57 -4.25 -10.55 9.95
CA MET A 57 -4.31 -10.55 11.41
C MET A 57 -4.28 -11.97 11.98
N TYR A 58 -4.99 -12.92 11.38
CA TYR A 58 -4.95 -14.32 11.78
C TYR A 58 -3.54 -14.92 11.67
N LEU A 59 -2.84 -14.62 10.57
CA LEU A 59 -1.49 -15.13 10.31
C LEU A 59 -0.48 -14.62 11.35
N VAL A 60 -0.57 -13.33 11.71
CA VAL A 60 0.24 -12.73 12.78
C VAL A 60 -0.02 -13.40 14.12
N VAL A 61 -1.29 -13.63 14.50
CA VAL A 61 -1.64 -14.31 15.75
C VAL A 61 -1.08 -15.74 15.79
N MET A 62 -1.18 -16.48 14.69
CA MET A 62 -0.60 -17.83 14.60
C MET A 62 0.92 -17.82 14.82
N ILE A 63 1.65 -16.89 14.19
CA ILE A 63 3.11 -16.76 14.39
C ILE A 63 3.44 -16.49 15.86
N ILE A 64 2.69 -15.59 16.52
CA ILE A 64 2.90 -15.28 17.94
C ILE A 64 2.67 -16.53 18.81
N ILE A 65 1.60 -17.29 18.57
CA ILE A 65 1.31 -18.53 19.31
C ILE A 65 2.45 -19.54 19.15
N PHE A 66 2.91 -19.78 17.92
CA PHE A 66 4.04 -20.68 17.67
C PHE A 66 5.35 -20.19 18.32
N GLY A 67 5.59 -18.87 18.31
CA GLY A 67 6.73 -18.26 18.98
C GLY A 67 6.70 -18.44 20.49
N LEU A 68 5.54 -18.27 21.12
CA LEU A 68 5.34 -18.49 22.55
C LEU A 68 5.49 -19.96 22.93
N LEU A 69 4.95 -20.89 22.13
CA LEU A 69 5.10 -22.33 22.34
C LEU A 69 6.57 -22.76 22.26
N LYS A 70 7.31 -22.30 21.25
CA LYS A 70 8.75 -22.59 21.16
C LYS A 70 9.53 -22.07 22.38
N LYS A 71 9.25 -20.83 22.81
CA LYS A 71 9.90 -20.25 24.00
C LYS A 71 9.59 -21.00 25.29
N ALA A 72 8.41 -21.62 25.41
CA ALA A 72 8.03 -22.42 26.57
C ALA A 72 8.69 -23.81 26.61
N ILE A 73 9.12 -24.36 25.46
CA ILE A 73 9.80 -25.67 25.38
C ILE A 73 11.32 -25.54 25.59
N GLU A 74 11.89 -24.38 25.28
CA GLU A 74 13.31 -24.07 25.52
C GLU A 74 13.62 -23.63 26.98
N GLN A 75 12.59 -23.55 27.85
CA GLN A 75 12.75 -23.40 29.31
C GLN A 75 12.66 -24.76 30.02
#